data_AF-A0A1D2WQP5-F1
#
_entry.id   AF-A0A1D2WQP5-F1
#
_cell.length_a   1.000
_cell.length_b   1.000
_cell.length_c   1.000
_cell.angle_alpha   90.00
_cell.angle_beta   90.00
_cell.angle_gamma   90.00
#
_symmetry.space_group_name_H-M   'P 1'
#
loop_
_entity.id
_entity.type
_entity.pdbx_description
1 polymer ?
#
loop_
_entity_poly.entity_id
_entity_poly.type
_entity_poly.pdbx_seq_one_letter_code
_entity_poly.pdbx_strand_id
1 'polypeptide(L)'
;MTDYTSIRIKKEIAEKIQLIKIQNNCKSLNETLEQLIPRTVNENYEFIKEQPIFTINNKPITFTDLKNNNTGKTWGNEKQNATIVFKDKQGAFIRFNDEDEVFLEYYHFI
;
A
#
# COMPACT_ATOMS: atom_id res chain seq x y z
N MET A 1 33.63 -0.31 -17.97
CA MET A 1 32.82 -1.53 -17.82
C MET A 1 31.38 -1.09 -17.62
N THR A 2 30.43 -1.67 -18.34
CA THR A 2 29.01 -1.34 -18.14
C THR A 2 28.52 -2.12 -16.93
N ASP A 3 28.11 -1.41 -15.87
CA ASP A 3 27.59 -2.06 -14.67
C ASP A 3 26.18 -2.60 -14.93
N TYR A 4 26.02 -3.92 -14.81
CA TYR A 4 24.72 -4.56 -14.94
C TYR A 4 24.10 -4.76 -13.56
N THR A 5 22.94 -4.17 -13.32
CA THR A 5 22.11 -4.45 -12.13
C THR A 5 21.15 -5.59 -12.43
N SER A 6 20.99 -6.51 -11.49
CA SER A 6 20.01 -7.60 -11.59
C SER A 6 18.78 -7.30 -10.73
N ILE A 7 17.59 -7.65 -11.23
CA ILE A 7 16.32 -7.48 -10.52
C ILE A 7 15.65 -8.86 -10.45
N ARG A 8 15.12 -9.20 -9.26
CA ARG A 8 14.30 -10.41 -9.07
C ARG A 8 12.84 -10.02 -9.16
N ILE A 9 12.09 -10.73 -10.00
CA ILE A 9 10.65 -10.58 -10.17
C ILE A 9 9.94 -11.93 -10.03
N LYS A 10 8.64 -11.90 -9.74
CA LYS A 10 7.83 -13.13 -9.72
C LYS A 10 7.79 -13.78 -11.09
N LYS A 11 7.76 -15.12 -11.12
CA LYS A 11 7.73 -15.92 -12.36
C LYS A 11 6.58 -15.51 -13.29
N GLU A 12 5.38 -15.35 -12.74
CA GLU A 12 4.18 -14.91 -13.48
C GLU A 12 4.35 -13.56 -14.19
N ILE A 13 5.13 -12.64 -13.61
CA ILE A 13 5.42 -11.34 -14.22
C ILE A 13 6.47 -11.50 -15.32
N ALA A 14 7.50 -12.30 -15.08
CA ALA A 14 8.53 -12.59 -16.08
C ALA A 14 7.93 -13.22 -17.35
N GLU A 15 6.99 -14.15 -17.19
CA GLU A 15 6.28 -14.79 -18.30
C GLU A 15 5.46 -13.76 -19.11
N LYS A 16 4.75 -12.85 -18.44
CA LYS A 16 4.01 -11.76 -19.12
C LYS A 16 4.94 -10.83 -19.91
N ILE A 17 6.09 -10.45 -19.34
CA ILE A 17 7.08 -9.61 -20.03
C ILE A 17 7.65 -10.33 -21.26
N GLN A 18 7.88 -11.64 -21.18
CA GLN A 18 8.31 -12.43 -22.33
C GLN A 18 7.26 -12.46 -23.45
N LEU A 19 5.97 -12.56 -23.11
CA LEU A 19 4.90 -12.48 -24.11
C LEU A 19 4.88 -11.12 -24.81
N ILE A 20 5.02 -10.03 -24.06
CA ILE A 20 5.08 -8.66 -24.59
C ILE A 20 6.29 -8.50 -25.52
N LYS A 21 7.46 -9.04 -25.14
CA LYS A 21 8.67 -9.05 -25.98
C LYS A 21 8.38 -9.66 -27.36
N ILE A 22 7.70 -10.82 -27.38
CA ILE A 22 7.35 -11.52 -28.63
C ILE A 22 6.34 -10.70 -29.44
N GLN A 23 5.29 -10.19 -28.80
CA GLN A 23 4.24 -9.40 -29.44
C GLN A 23 4.77 -8.12 -30.10
N ASN A 24 5.71 -7.44 -29.44
CA ASN A 24 6.30 -6.19 -29.90
C ASN A 24 7.61 -6.39 -30.69
N ASN A 25 8.01 -7.64 -30.95
CA ASN A 25 9.23 -8.01 -31.65
C ASN A 25 10.51 -7.33 -31.09
N CYS A 26 10.61 -7.23 -29.76
CA CYS A 26 11.77 -6.63 -29.10
C CYS A 26 12.96 -7.62 -29.11
N LYS A 27 14.18 -7.12 -29.31
CA LYS A 27 15.41 -7.92 -29.37
C LYS A 27 15.78 -8.48 -28.00
N SER A 28 15.55 -7.71 -26.93
CA SER A 28 15.92 -8.10 -25.56
C SER A 28 14.83 -7.78 -24.54
N LEU A 29 14.94 -8.40 -23.36
CA LEU A 29 14.09 -8.04 -22.22
C LEU A 29 14.33 -6.60 -21.77
N ASN A 30 15.58 -6.12 -21.82
CA ASN A 30 15.90 -4.74 -21.47
C ASN A 30 15.22 -3.74 -22.41
N GLU A 31 15.25 -3.99 -23.72
CA GLU A 31 14.53 -3.16 -24.71
C GLU A 31 13.01 -3.20 -24.48
N THR A 32 12.48 -4.37 -24.09
CA THR A 32 11.06 -4.50 -23.71
C THR A 32 10.75 -3.65 -22.49
N LEU A 33 11.62 -3.67 -21.47
CA LEU A 33 11.47 -2.86 -20.26
C LEU A 33 11.59 -1.36 -20.56
N GLU A 34 12.50 -0.94 -21.43
CA GLU A 34 12.64 0.46 -21.87
C GLU A 34 11.43 0.98 -22.66
N GLN A 35 10.67 0.09 -23.31
CA GLN A 35 9.40 0.44 -23.95
C GLN A 35 8.23 0.47 -22.97
N LEU A 36 8.22 -0.46 -22.00
CA LEU A 36 7.18 -0.55 -20.97
C LEU A 36 7.29 0.55 -19.92
N ILE A 37 8.51 0.95 -19.59
CA ILE A 37 8.78 2.08 -18.70
C ILE A 37 8.68 3.33 -19.60
N PRO A 38 7.67 4.20 -19.41
CA PRO A 38 7.52 5.40 -20.22
C PRO A 38 8.83 6.20 -20.20
N ARG A 39 9.37 6.53 -21.39
CA ARG A 39 10.60 7.34 -21.54
C ARG A 39 10.49 8.73 -20.90
N THR A 40 9.29 9.14 -20.56
CA THR A 40 8.96 10.31 -19.76
C THR A 40 8.74 9.87 -18.33
N VAL A 41 9.80 10.01 -17.52
CA VAL A 41 9.68 10.10 -16.06
C VAL A 41 8.78 11.31 -15.78
N ASN A 42 7.48 11.08 -15.65
CA ASN A 42 6.49 12.06 -15.17
C ASN A 42 5.19 11.40 -14.68
N GLU A 43 5.09 10.08 -14.69
CA GLU A 43 4.42 9.43 -13.58
C GLU A 43 5.51 9.23 -12.54
N ASN A 44 5.52 10.09 -11.52
CA ASN A 44 6.01 9.62 -10.25
C ASN A 44 5.25 8.31 -9.99
N TYR A 45 5.91 7.15 -10.08
CA TYR A 45 5.50 6.05 -9.21
C TYR A 45 5.82 6.54 -7.79
N GLU A 46 5.02 7.49 -7.30
CA GLU A 46 4.83 7.63 -5.89
C GLU A 46 4.34 6.25 -5.48
N PHE A 47 5.20 5.51 -4.78
CA PHE A 47 4.67 4.78 -3.64
C PHE A 47 3.94 5.83 -2.80
N ILE A 48 2.69 6.15 -3.16
CA ILE A 48 1.76 6.83 -2.26
C ILE A 48 1.43 5.77 -1.23
N LYS A 49 2.42 5.47 -0.37
CA LYS A 49 2.12 4.88 0.91
C LYS A 49 1.44 6.01 1.64
N GLU A 50 0.12 6.04 1.49
CA GLU A 50 -0.76 6.94 2.21
C GLU A 50 -0.23 7.06 3.64
N GLN A 51 0.01 8.30 4.09
CA GLN A 51 0.61 8.50 5.40
C GLN A 51 -0.27 7.81 6.45
N PRO A 52 0.32 7.01 7.35
CA PRO A 52 -0.45 6.41 8.42
C PRO A 52 -1.06 7.52 9.26
N ILE A 53 -2.35 7.39 9.54
CA ILE A 53 -3.03 8.23 10.52
C ILE A 53 -2.65 7.84 11.94
N PHE A 54 -2.37 6.55 12.16
CA PHE A 54 -1.83 6.00 13.40
C PHE A 54 -1.18 4.63 13.13
N THR A 55 -0.48 4.09 14.13
CA THR A 55 0.19 2.78 14.07
C THR A 55 -0.21 1.95 15.28
N ILE A 56 -0.53 0.67 15.08
CA ILE A 56 -0.82 -0.31 16.15
C ILE A 56 0.07 -1.52 15.96
N ASN A 57 0.85 -1.92 16.97
CA ASN A 57 1.78 -3.05 16.88
C ASN A 57 2.68 -3.01 15.63
N ASN A 58 3.30 -1.86 15.34
CA ASN A 58 4.11 -1.60 14.13
C ASN A 58 3.36 -1.74 12.79
N LYS A 59 2.04 -1.89 12.80
CA LYS A 59 1.20 -1.89 11.61
C LYS A 59 0.64 -0.48 11.36
N PRO A 60 1.04 0.19 10.27
CA PRO A 60 0.45 1.47 9.89
C PRO A 60 -1.01 1.27 9.46
N ILE A 61 -1.89 2.16 9.92
CA ILE A 61 -3.29 2.22 9.49
C ILE A 61 -3.50 3.55 8.77
N THR A 62 -4.15 3.52 7.60
CA THR A 62 -4.35 4.70 6.75
C THR A 62 -5.83 5.12 6.66
N PHE A 63 -6.16 6.26 6.01
CA PHE A 63 -7.57 6.59 5.79
C PHE A 63 -8.23 5.60 4.83
N THR A 64 -7.51 5.05 3.85
CA THR A 64 -8.04 3.96 3.02
C THR A 64 -8.45 2.75 3.85
N ASP A 65 -7.63 2.35 4.85
CA ASP A 65 -8.02 1.29 5.77
C ASP A 65 -9.29 1.64 6.55
N LEU A 66 -9.41 2.85 7.09
CA LEU A 66 -10.63 3.29 7.78
C LEU A 66 -11.85 3.32 6.86
N LYS A 67 -11.70 3.86 5.65
CA LYS A 67 -12.78 3.99 4.64
C LYS A 67 -13.26 2.62 4.15
N ASN A 68 -12.39 1.61 4.13
CA ASN A 68 -12.75 0.25 3.67
C ASN A 68 -13.22 -0.71 4.78
N ASN A 69 -13.10 -0.33 6.05
CA ASN A 69 -13.56 -1.14 7.19
C ASN A 69 -14.83 -0.55 7.83
N ASN A 70 -15.51 -1.32 8.68
CA ASN A 70 -16.77 -0.93 9.31
C ASN A 70 -16.67 -0.93 10.84
N THR A 71 -17.66 -0.32 11.50
CA THR A 71 -17.85 -0.39 12.95
C THR A 71 -17.68 -1.82 13.47
N GLY A 72 -16.94 -1.98 14.55
CA GLY A 72 -16.56 -3.27 15.13
C GLY A 72 -15.25 -3.85 14.60
N LYS A 73 -14.63 -3.27 13.56
CA LYS A 73 -13.28 -3.66 13.15
C LYS A 73 -12.28 -3.30 14.25
N THR A 74 -11.49 -4.29 14.65
CA THR A 74 -10.36 -4.13 15.57
C THR A 74 -9.04 -4.48 14.86
N TRP A 75 -8.00 -3.69 15.13
CA TRP A 75 -6.61 -3.96 14.79
C TRP A 75 -5.78 -4.10 16.06
N GLY A 76 -4.84 -5.03 16.09
CA GLY A 76 -3.94 -5.24 17.23
C GLY A 76 -4.23 -6.51 18.01
N ASN A 77 -3.84 -6.52 19.28
CA ASN A 77 -3.96 -7.65 20.21
C ASN A 77 -4.59 -7.18 21.54
N GLU A 78 -4.66 -8.06 22.54
CA GLU A 78 -5.28 -7.75 23.85
C GLU A 78 -4.57 -6.60 24.59
N LYS A 79 -3.26 -6.42 24.38
CA LYS A 79 -2.47 -5.38 25.06
C LYS A 79 -2.55 -4.02 24.37
N GLN A 80 -2.52 -4.01 23.04
CA GLN A 80 -2.62 -2.78 22.26
C GLN A 80 -3.53 -3.01 21.06
N ASN A 81 -4.68 -2.34 21.03
CA ASN A 81 -5.60 -2.39 19.90
C ASN A 81 -6.33 -1.07 19.64
N ALA A 82 -6.78 -0.93 18.39
CA ALA A 82 -7.66 0.14 17.94
C ALA A 82 -8.94 -0.48 17.38
N THR A 83 -10.10 0.02 17.80
CA THR A 83 -11.41 -0.47 17.35
C THR A 83 -12.25 0.68 16.79
N ILE A 84 -12.84 0.50 15.61
CA ILE A 84 -13.84 1.43 15.09
C ILE A 84 -15.12 1.28 15.93
N VAL A 85 -15.41 2.25 16.79
CA VAL A 85 -16.62 2.26 17.62
C VAL A 85 -17.82 2.87 16.91
N PHE A 86 -17.57 3.79 15.97
CA PHE A 86 -18.59 4.36 15.09
C PHE A 86 -17.95 4.81 13.78
N LYS A 87 -18.70 4.71 12.69
CA LYS A 87 -18.29 5.24 11.38
C LYS A 87 -19.51 5.67 10.59
N ASP A 88 -19.40 6.81 9.94
CA ASP A 88 -20.37 7.32 9.00
C ASP A 88 -19.68 7.75 7.68
N LYS A 89 -20.36 8.60 6.89
CA LYS A 89 -19.82 9.13 5.64
C LYS A 89 -18.76 10.23 5.88
N GLN A 90 -18.71 10.81 7.07
CA GLN A 90 -17.86 11.95 7.41
C GLN A 90 -16.60 11.54 8.18
N GLY A 91 -16.59 10.38 8.82
CA GLY A 91 -15.43 9.94 9.56
C GLY A 91 -15.64 8.66 10.35
N ALA A 92 -14.64 8.35 11.19
CA ALA A 92 -14.67 7.23 12.10
C ALA A 92 -14.23 7.64 13.50
N PHE A 93 -14.96 7.19 14.50
CA PHE A 93 -14.60 7.29 15.91
C PHE A 93 -13.90 5.99 16.31
N ILE A 94 -12.68 6.12 16.83
CA ILE A 94 -11.78 5.00 17.13
C ILE A 94 -11.51 4.98 18.63
N ARG A 95 -11.67 3.80 19.24
CA ARG A 95 -11.21 3.54 20.60
C ARG A 95 -9.85 2.86 20.55
N PHE A 96 -8.88 3.46 21.22
CA PHE A 96 -7.57 2.89 21.46
C PHE A 96 -7.55 2.32 22.86
N ASN A 97 -7.10 1.08 22.99
CA ASN A 97 -6.75 0.46 24.25
C ASN A 97 -5.25 0.20 24.21
N ASP A 98 -4.49 0.79 25.12
CA ASP A 98 -3.05 0.57 25.27
C ASP A 98 -2.74 0.25 26.73
N GLU A 99 -2.50 -1.03 26.99
CA GLU A 99 -2.36 -1.64 28.31
C GLU A 99 -3.48 -1.23 29.27
N ASP A 100 -3.27 -0.18 30.08
CA ASP A 100 -4.20 0.31 31.09
C ASP A 100 -4.89 1.63 30.70
N GLU A 101 -4.57 2.18 29.53
CA GLU A 101 -5.15 3.43 29.04
C GLU A 101 -6.15 3.20 27.91
N VAL A 102 -7.29 3.89 28.03
CA VAL A 102 -8.33 3.91 27.00
C VAL A 102 -8.59 5.34 26.59
N PHE A 103 -8.42 5.62 25.31
CA PHE A 103 -8.75 6.92 24.74
C PHE A 103 -9.53 6.78 23.44
N LEU A 104 -10.21 7.87 23.06
CA LEU A 104 -11.09 7.93 21.91
C LEU A 104 -10.69 9.08 21.02
N GLU A 105 -10.60 8.83 19.72
CA GLU A 105 -10.29 9.87 18.74
C GLU A 105 -11.24 9.79 17.55
N TYR A 106 -11.60 10.96 17.00
CA TYR A 106 -12.40 11.07 15.80
C TYR A 106 -11.52 11.45 14.61
N TYR A 107 -11.51 10.60 13.58
CA TYR A 107 -10.83 10.84 12.32
C TYR A 107 -11.84 11.27 11.26
N HIS A 108 -11.79 12.54 10.86
CA HIS A 108 -12.60 13.06 9.76
C HIS A 108 -12.03 12.62 8.41
N PHE A 109 -12.87 12.14 7.50
CA PHE A 109 -12.46 11.73 6.17
C PHE A 109 -12.22 12.96 5.29
N ILE A 110 -11.01 13.08 4.76
CA ILE A 110 -10.62 14.05 3.73
C ILE A 110 -11.06 13.55 2.36
#